data_AF-A0A914E2X3-F1
#
_entry.id   AF-A0A914E2X3-F1
#
_cell.length_a   1.000
_cell.length_b   1.000
_cell.length_c   1.000
_cell.angle_alpha   90.00
_cell.angle_beta   90.00
_cell.angle_gamma   90.00
#
_symmetry.space_group_name_H-M   'P 1'
#
loop_
_entity.id
_entity.type
_entity.pdbx_description
1 polymer ?
#
loop_
_entity_poly.entity_id
_entity_poly.type
_entity_poly.pdbx_seq_one_letter_code
_entity_poly.pdbx_strand_id
1 'polypeptide(L)'
;MSLNGFEEADQQALIPTVPQSSNESKVVRLGAKVLETKKEMRKVLTEEIYVDNMQKIIVRDYFPELPKLKAQAEYLDAVARNDQAKIRELQVRYSTKRTDRRTSPSARPKTPKAFDATTPGPSGSGGTDLPFSNIEGDNASVDAKKKKKKVIDNLSLQKYMDSYTSEDNASFEELAEIHQRRELIKNAWMYDAEEKHNKQLVYRTTRAVLPADESAIAIRDRERERPNDIDNWEYKARNPVLFHPEDAPLTVEEHIQIMKQNEKIINKEATRLNEKTIQQPHQAAFKHDKTCNFA
;
A
#
# COMPACT_ATOMS: atom_id res chain seq x y z
N MET A 1 57.65 -16.10 -64.71
CA MET A 1 57.00 -14.87 -64.23
C MET A 1 56.68 -15.10 -62.78
N SER A 2 57.60 -14.71 -61.91
CA SER A 2 57.43 -14.85 -60.46
C SER A 2 56.67 -13.63 -59.96
N LEU A 3 55.45 -13.84 -59.46
CA LEU A 3 54.66 -12.79 -58.84
C LEU A 3 55.20 -12.55 -57.43
N ASN A 4 55.47 -11.27 -57.15
CA ASN A 4 56.10 -10.83 -55.92
C ASN A 4 55.10 -10.92 -54.75
N GLY A 5 55.55 -11.47 -53.61
CA GLY A 5 54.75 -11.64 -52.39
C GLY A 5 54.26 -10.35 -51.71
N PHE A 6 54.35 -9.20 -52.37
CA PHE A 6 53.80 -7.93 -51.90
C PHE A 6 52.31 -7.79 -52.28
N GLU A 7 51.89 -8.38 -53.39
CA GLU A 7 50.51 -8.27 -53.90
C GLU A 7 49.51 -9.19 -53.17
N GLU A 8 50.00 -10.27 -52.53
CA GLU A 8 49.18 -11.20 -51.76
C GLU A 8 48.81 -10.66 -50.37
N ALA A 9 49.66 -9.80 -49.80
CA ALA A 9 49.40 -9.10 -48.54
C ALA A 9 48.35 -7.99 -48.70
N ASP A 10 48.36 -7.28 -49.82
CA ASP A 10 47.38 -6.22 -50.12
C ASP A 10 45.99 -6.80 -50.44
N GLN A 11 45.92 -8.00 -51.03
CA GLN A 11 44.64 -8.70 -51.23
C GLN A 11 44.01 -9.18 -49.91
N GLN A 12 44.82 -9.53 -48.91
CA GLN A 12 44.34 -9.91 -47.57
C GLN A 12 43.82 -8.71 -46.77
N ALA A 13 44.29 -7.49 -47.07
CA ALA A 13 43.89 -6.26 -46.38
C ALA A 13 42.53 -5.69 -46.84
N LEU A 14 41.97 -6.17 -47.96
CA LEU A 14 40.69 -5.70 -48.50
C LEU A 14 39.46 -6.46 -47.98
N ILE A 15 39.66 -7.54 -47.23
CA ILE A 15 38.56 -8.26 -46.59
C ILE A 15 38.39 -7.68 -45.19
N PRO A 16 37.28 -7.01 -44.86
CA PRO A 16 37.03 -6.56 -43.50
C PRO A 16 36.84 -7.78 -42.61
N THR A 17 37.91 -8.24 -41.97
CA THR A 17 37.84 -9.25 -40.91
C THR A 17 37.21 -8.58 -39.69
N VAL A 18 35.89 -8.72 -39.57
CA VAL A 18 35.19 -8.40 -38.33
C VAL A 18 35.81 -9.28 -37.24
N PRO A 19 36.32 -8.70 -36.13
CA PRO A 19 36.87 -9.52 -35.05
C PRO A 19 35.76 -10.44 -34.54
N GLN A 20 35.93 -11.75 -34.75
CA GLN A 20 35.02 -12.73 -34.15
C GLN A 20 35.15 -12.59 -32.64
N SER A 21 34.02 -12.22 -32.01
CA SER A 21 33.87 -12.22 -30.56
C SER A 21 34.31 -13.60 -30.05
N SER A 22 35.29 -13.66 -29.16
CA SER A 22 35.78 -14.89 -28.53
C SER A 22 34.75 -15.61 -27.65
N ASN A 23 33.48 -15.21 -27.72
CA ASN A 23 32.34 -15.79 -27.02
C ASN A 23 31.34 -16.48 -27.97
N GLU A 24 31.76 -16.96 -29.15
CA GLU A 24 30.87 -17.68 -30.09
C GLU A 24 30.26 -18.98 -29.53
N SER A 25 30.77 -19.53 -28.43
CA SER A 25 30.23 -20.75 -27.80
C SER A 25 29.33 -20.50 -26.59
N LYS A 26 29.08 -19.25 -26.19
CA LYS A 26 28.26 -18.95 -25.00
C LYS A 26 26.95 -18.29 -25.41
N VAL A 27 25.99 -19.11 -25.82
CA VAL A 27 24.58 -18.70 -25.92
C VAL A 27 24.07 -18.42 -24.49
N VAL A 28 24.21 -17.16 -24.05
CA VAL A 28 23.62 -16.71 -22.80
C VAL A 28 22.12 -16.60 -23.04
N ARG A 29 21.36 -17.62 -22.62
CA ARG A 29 19.91 -17.53 -22.53
C ARG A 29 19.58 -16.51 -21.43
N LEU A 30 19.30 -15.28 -21.82
CA LEU A 30 18.78 -14.24 -20.93
C LEU A 30 17.32 -14.58 -20.61
N GLY A 31 17.11 -15.42 -19.60
CA GLY A 31 15.78 -15.62 -19.03
C GLY A 31 15.29 -14.29 -18.42
N ALA A 32 14.03 -13.93 -18.67
CA ALA A 32 13.42 -12.78 -17.99
C ALA A 32 13.53 -12.99 -16.48
N LYS A 33 14.05 -11.99 -15.76
CA LYS A 33 14.16 -12.05 -14.30
C LYS A 33 12.76 -12.00 -13.71
N VAL A 34 12.35 -13.10 -13.11
CA VAL A 34 11.11 -13.23 -12.35
C VAL A 34 11.30 -12.56 -10.99
N LEU A 35 10.36 -11.70 -10.59
CA LEU A 35 10.36 -11.12 -9.25
C LEU A 35 9.65 -12.05 -8.27
N GLU A 36 10.35 -12.46 -7.22
CA GLU A 36 9.73 -13.15 -6.09
C GLU A 36 9.00 -12.14 -5.20
N THR A 37 7.68 -12.13 -5.24
CA THR A 37 6.87 -11.35 -4.30
C THR A 37 6.75 -12.11 -2.98
N LYS A 38 7.48 -11.68 -1.95
CA LYS A 38 7.28 -12.20 -0.59
C LYS A 38 6.06 -11.55 0.04
N LYS A 39 5.19 -12.37 0.63
CA LYS A 39 4.04 -11.90 1.38
C LYS A 39 4.51 -11.15 2.63
N GLU A 40 4.08 -9.90 2.79
CA GLU A 40 4.40 -9.11 3.98
C GLU A 40 3.62 -9.64 5.20
N MET A 41 4.30 -9.76 6.33
CA MET A 41 3.67 -10.16 7.59
C MET A 41 2.83 -9.01 8.15
N ARG A 42 1.51 -9.12 8.01
CA ARG A 42 0.54 -8.14 8.53
C ARG A 42 0.20 -8.41 9.98
N LYS A 43 -0.14 -7.36 10.73
CA LYS A 43 -0.60 -7.49 12.11
C LYS A 43 -2.07 -7.92 12.15
N VAL A 44 -2.33 -9.09 12.71
CA VAL A 44 -3.68 -9.64 12.89
C VAL A 44 -4.43 -8.85 13.98
N LEU A 45 -5.65 -8.45 13.67
CA LEU A 45 -6.61 -7.83 14.60
C LEU A 45 -7.90 -8.65 14.61
N THR A 46 -8.59 -8.68 15.74
CA THR A 46 -9.93 -9.27 15.83
C THR A 46 -10.87 -8.56 14.85
N GLU A 47 -11.79 -9.31 14.24
CA GLU A 47 -12.67 -8.81 13.17
C GLU A 47 -13.40 -7.51 13.55
N GLU A 48 -14.03 -7.47 14.72
CA GLU A 48 -14.76 -6.29 15.20
C GLU A 48 -13.89 -5.04 15.27
N ILE A 49 -12.64 -5.19 15.74
CA ILE A 49 -11.68 -4.09 15.86
C ILE A 49 -11.16 -3.68 14.49
N TYR A 50 -10.91 -4.64 13.59
CA TYR A 50 -10.44 -4.37 12.24
C TYR A 50 -11.48 -3.55 11.46
N VAL A 51 -12.74 -4.00 11.46
CA VAL A 51 -13.84 -3.34 10.77
C VAL A 51 -14.13 -1.96 11.37
N ASP A 52 -14.17 -1.83 12.70
CA ASP A 52 -14.41 -0.54 13.36
C ASP A 52 -13.31 0.49 13.04
N ASN A 53 -12.04 0.07 13.03
CA ASN A 53 -10.93 0.95 12.65
C ASN A 53 -10.98 1.33 11.17
N MET A 54 -11.24 0.37 10.28
CA MET A 54 -11.40 0.62 8.85
C MET A 54 -12.54 1.60 8.58
N GLN A 55 -13.71 1.38 9.22
CA GLN A 55 -14.86 2.25 9.11
C GLN A 55 -14.54 3.68 9.59
N LYS A 56 -13.81 3.83 10.70
CA LYS A 56 -13.38 5.14 11.21
C LYS A 56 -12.49 5.87 10.21
N ILE A 57 -11.52 5.18 9.60
CA ILE A 57 -10.64 5.78 8.58
C ILE A 57 -11.45 6.20 7.36
N ILE A 58 -12.35 5.34 6.86
CA ILE A 58 -13.19 5.63 5.70
C ILE A 58 -14.09 6.84 5.96
N VAL A 59 -14.77 6.89 7.10
CA VAL A 59 -15.64 8.02 7.46
C VAL A 59 -14.83 9.31 7.62
N ARG A 60 -13.62 9.25 8.19
CA ARG A 60 -12.76 10.42 8.35
C ARG A 60 -12.32 11.01 7.00
N ASP A 61 -11.83 10.17 6.09
CA ASP A 61 -11.16 10.62 4.87
C ASP A 61 -12.10 10.81 3.68
N TYR A 62 -13.10 9.95 3.55
CA TYR A 62 -13.97 9.92 2.37
C TYR A 62 -15.38 10.45 2.64
N PHE A 63 -15.88 10.31 3.87
CA PHE A 63 -17.26 10.70 4.23
C PHE A 63 -17.37 11.54 5.50
N PRO A 64 -16.70 12.71 5.57
CA PRO A 64 -16.69 13.54 6.78
C PRO A 64 -18.07 14.08 7.19
N GLU A 65 -19.00 14.21 6.24
CA GLU A 65 -20.37 14.68 6.46
C GLU A 65 -21.33 13.58 6.92
N LEU A 66 -20.95 12.30 6.80
CA LEU A 66 -21.81 11.15 7.12
C LEU A 66 -22.30 11.15 8.58
N PRO A 67 -21.51 11.55 9.60
CA PRO A 67 -22.02 11.70 10.97
C PRO A 67 -23.13 12.74 11.12
N LYS A 68 -23.11 13.83 10.32
CA LYS A 68 -24.17 14.84 10.33
C LYS A 68 -25.41 14.34 9.61
N LEU A 69 -25.25 13.72 8.45
CA LEU A 69 -26.36 13.14 7.68
C LEU A 69 -27.10 12.05 8.47
N LYS A 70 -26.36 11.16 9.13
CA LYS A 70 -26.95 10.15 10.03
C LYS A 70 -27.75 10.80 11.16
N ALA A 71 -27.25 11.89 11.74
CA ALA A 71 -27.97 12.62 12.79
C ALA A 71 -29.26 13.28 12.29
N GLN A 72 -29.24 13.84 11.08
CA GLN A 72 -30.43 14.41 10.46
C GLN A 72 -31.47 13.34 10.16
N ALA A 73 -31.05 12.19 9.64
CA ALA A 73 -31.94 11.04 9.43
C ALA A 73 -32.54 10.53 10.74
N GLU A 74 -31.70 10.32 11.77
CA GLU A 74 -32.15 9.89 13.10
C GLU A 74 -33.09 10.90 13.76
N TYR A 75 -32.89 12.20 13.50
CA TYR A 75 -33.78 13.26 13.97
C TYR A 75 -35.15 13.19 13.29
N LEU A 76 -35.20 13.02 11.97
CA LEU A 76 -36.46 12.89 11.24
C LEU A 76 -37.22 11.60 11.66
N ASP A 77 -36.50 10.49 11.85
CA ASP A 77 -37.07 9.24 12.36
C ASP A 77 -37.64 9.41 13.78
N ALA A 78 -36.93 10.13 14.65
CA ALA A 78 -37.41 10.41 16.01
C ALA A 78 -38.64 11.32 16.01
N VAL A 79 -38.70 12.33 15.11
CA VAL A 79 -39.88 13.18 14.91
C VAL A 79 -41.07 12.36 14.42
N ALA A 80 -40.86 11.47 13.45
CA ALA A 80 -41.92 10.60 12.93
C ALA A 80 -42.46 9.64 13.99
N ARG A 81 -41.60 9.16 14.90
CA ARG A 81 -41.98 8.30 16.04
C ARG A 81 -42.44 9.09 17.29
N ASN A 82 -42.42 10.42 17.23
CA ASN A 82 -42.68 11.34 18.35
C ASN A 82 -41.85 11.06 19.61
N ASP A 83 -40.61 10.59 19.44
CA ASP A 83 -39.67 10.33 20.54
C ASP A 83 -38.94 11.63 20.96
N GLN A 84 -39.54 12.33 21.92
CA GLN A 84 -39.04 13.59 22.48
C GLN A 84 -37.71 13.43 23.25
N ALA A 85 -37.36 12.21 23.72
CA ALA A 85 -36.09 11.98 24.39
C ALA A 85 -34.95 11.96 23.36
N LYS A 86 -35.14 11.23 22.26
CA LYS A 86 -34.16 11.12 21.19
C LYS A 86 -33.92 12.43 20.46
N ILE A 87 -34.99 13.20 20.22
CA ILE A 87 -34.90 14.55 19.65
C ILE A 87 -33.99 15.44 20.51
N ARG A 88 -34.18 15.45 21.84
CA ARG A 88 -33.36 16.26 22.76
C ARG A 88 -31.91 15.79 22.79
N GLU A 89 -31.66 14.48 22.80
CA GLU A 89 -30.30 13.91 22.74
C GLU A 89 -29.57 14.37 21.46
N LEU A 90 -30.21 14.23 20.30
CA LEU A 90 -29.66 14.64 19.01
C LEU A 90 -29.41 16.14 18.93
N GLN A 91 -30.35 16.94 19.46
CA GLN A 91 -30.16 18.38 19.60
C GLN A 91 -28.96 18.70 20.48
N VAL A 92 -28.74 18.03 21.61
CA VAL A 92 -27.55 18.30 22.44
C VAL A 92 -26.26 17.87 21.72
N ARG A 93 -26.27 16.73 21.03
CA ARG A 93 -25.09 16.17 20.36
C ARG A 93 -24.67 16.96 19.12
N TYR A 94 -25.62 17.50 18.37
CA TYR A 94 -25.40 18.18 17.09
C TYR A 94 -25.82 19.66 17.08
N SER A 95 -26.38 20.19 18.17
CA SER A 95 -26.45 21.63 18.38
C SER A 95 -25.02 22.12 18.29
N THR A 96 -24.75 22.89 17.24
CA THR A 96 -23.52 23.66 17.14
C THR A 96 -23.36 24.30 18.50
N LYS A 97 -22.35 23.90 19.28
CA LYS A 97 -21.94 24.63 20.48
C LYS A 97 -21.97 26.06 20.03
N ARG A 98 -22.97 26.83 20.49
CA ARG A 98 -23.03 28.26 20.20
C ARG A 98 -21.66 28.70 20.65
N THR A 99 -20.82 29.08 19.69
CA THR A 99 -19.54 29.62 20.03
C THR A 99 -19.84 30.66 21.08
N ASP A 100 -19.08 30.60 22.18
CA ASP A 100 -19.19 31.49 23.34
C ASP A 100 -18.70 32.91 22.95
N ARG A 101 -19.16 33.37 21.78
CA ARG A 101 -18.93 34.63 21.09
C ARG A 101 -20.25 35.35 20.85
N ARG A 102 -21.29 34.98 21.59
CA ARG A 102 -22.44 35.87 21.86
C ARG A 102 -22.33 36.49 23.25
N THR A 103 -21.13 36.91 23.62
CA THR A 103 -20.96 38.15 24.39
C THR A 103 -21.27 39.33 23.47
N SER A 104 -22.54 39.50 23.09
CA SER A 104 -23.03 40.85 22.91
C SER A 104 -23.12 41.41 24.31
N PRO A 105 -22.34 42.43 24.71
CA PRO A 105 -22.58 43.09 25.97
C PRO A 105 -23.97 43.73 25.85
N SER A 106 -25.00 43.06 26.37
CA SER A 106 -26.20 43.75 26.81
C SER A 106 -25.80 44.53 28.06
N ALA A 107 -24.96 45.53 27.87
CA ALA A 107 -24.64 46.55 28.84
C ALA A 107 -25.92 47.37 28.99
N ARG A 108 -26.81 46.90 29.88
CA ARG A 108 -27.81 47.77 30.48
C ARG A 108 -27.02 48.94 31.09
N PRO A 109 -27.23 50.20 30.67
CA PRO A 109 -26.52 51.31 31.30
C PRO A 109 -27.00 51.37 32.75
N LYS A 110 -26.08 51.11 33.69
CA LYS A 110 -26.30 51.41 35.10
C LYS A 110 -26.37 52.93 35.20
N THR A 111 -27.57 53.47 35.36
CA THR A 111 -27.78 54.89 35.66
C THR A 111 -26.97 55.26 36.91
N PRO A 112 -26.23 56.39 36.91
CA PRO A 112 -25.37 56.75 38.02
C PRO A 112 -26.19 56.98 39.29
N LYS A 113 -25.67 56.43 40.38
CA LYS A 113 -26.23 56.44 41.74
C LYS A 113 -25.92 57.78 42.41
N ALA A 114 -26.67 58.83 42.05
CA ALA A 114 -26.77 60.03 42.88
C ALA A 114 -28.10 59.94 43.64
N PHE A 115 -28.04 59.41 44.85
CA PHE A 115 -29.17 59.30 45.76
C PHE A 115 -29.30 60.62 46.52
N ASP A 116 -30.39 61.34 46.31
CA ASP A 116 -30.78 62.54 47.06
C ASP A 116 -31.38 62.11 48.42
N ALA A 117 -30.86 62.66 49.51
CA ALA A 117 -31.20 62.27 50.88
C ALA A 117 -32.56 62.80 51.38
N THR A 118 -33.40 63.39 50.51
CA THR A 118 -34.64 64.06 50.92
C THR A 118 -35.94 63.44 50.38
N THR A 119 -35.88 62.30 49.68
CA THR A 119 -37.09 61.62 49.17
C THR A 119 -37.51 60.45 50.09
N PRO A 120 -38.69 60.50 50.75
CA PRO A 120 -39.18 59.36 51.52
C PRO A 120 -39.69 58.27 50.56
N GLY A 121 -38.92 57.18 50.45
CA GLY A 121 -39.31 55.97 49.70
C GLY A 121 -40.25 55.06 50.51
N PRO A 122 -41.16 54.31 49.85
CA PRO A 122 -42.15 53.50 50.55
C PRO A 122 -41.52 52.29 51.23
N SER A 123 -41.88 52.12 52.50
CA SER A 123 -41.71 50.91 53.29
C SER A 123 -42.42 49.72 52.63
N GLY A 124 -41.76 48.57 52.52
CA GLY A 124 -42.49 47.29 52.45
C GLY A 124 -41.83 46.13 51.70
N SER A 125 -41.45 45.13 52.50
CA SER A 125 -41.61 43.67 52.28
C SER A 125 -40.45 42.85 51.69
N GLY A 126 -39.80 42.11 52.60
CA GLY A 126 -39.76 40.64 52.52
C GLY A 126 -38.83 39.98 51.51
N GLY A 127 -37.51 40.10 51.69
CA GLY A 127 -36.55 39.17 51.11
C GLY A 127 -36.29 38.02 52.08
N THR A 128 -36.97 36.89 51.92
CA THR A 128 -36.66 35.65 52.62
C THR A 128 -35.39 35.03 52.05
N ASP A 129 -34.39 34.83 52.91
CA ASP A 129 -33.21 34.04 52.64
C ASP A 129 -33.59 32.57 52.42
N LEU A 130 -33.28 32.02 51.25
CA LEU A 130 -33.24 30.58 51.01
C LEU A 130 -31.78 30.18 50.76
N PRO A 131 -31.18 29.32 51.61
CA PRO A 131 -29.87 28.75 51.35
C PRO A 131 -30.06 27.47 50.52
N PHE A 132 -30.14 27.60 49.20
CA PHE A 132 -29.83 26.48 48.33
C PHE A 132 -28.55 26.80 47.57
N SER A 133 -27.49 26.26 48.14
CA SER A 133 -26.14 26.19 47.64
C SER A 133 -26.10 25.59 46.23
N ASN A 134 -25.64 26.38 45.26
CA ASN A 134 -25.10 25.88 44.00
C ASN A 134 -23.75 25.19 44.29
N ILE A 135 -23.79 23.91 44.64
CA ILE A 135 -22.61 23.01 44.59
C ILE A 135 -22.89 22.03 43.46
N GLU A 136 -22.69 22.48 42.23
CA GLU A 136 -22.68 21.60 41.05
C GLU A 136 -21.92 22.34 39.95
N GLY A 137 -20.63 22.52 40.19
CA GLY A 137 -19.75 23.29 39.33
C GLY A 137 -18.29 22.88 39.42
N ASP A 138 -17.99 21.61 39.71
CA ASP A 138 -16.64 21.05 39.65
C ASP A 138 -16.70 19.55 39.31
N ASN A 139 -17.22 19.22 38.13
CA ASN A 139 -17.04 17.90 37.50
C ASN A 139 -16.34 18.04 36.13
N ALA A 140 -15.32 18.90 36.07
CA ALA A 140 -14.52 19.15 34.87
C ALA A 140 -13.08 18.60 34.95
N SER A 141 -12.78 17.65 35.85
CA SER A 141 -11.42 17.10 35.98
C SER A 141 -11.31 15.57 36.04
N VAL A 142 -12.42 14.82 36.01
CA VAL A 142 -12.38 13.35 36.07
C VAL A 142 -12.78 12.74 34.74
N ASP A 143 -11.95 12.92 33.71
CA ASP A 143 -11.77 11.94 32.62
C ASP A 143 -10.74 12.38 31.57
N ALA A 144 -9.70 13.10 31.99
CA ALA A 144 -8.50 13.27 31.17
C ALA A 144 -7.59 12.03 31.26
N LYS A 145 -8.15 10.81 31.15
CA LYS A 145 -7.36 9.70 30.62
C LYS A 145 -7.08 10.09 29.18
N LYS A 146 -5.89 10.65 28.93
CA LYS A 146 -5.29 10.77 27.59
C LYS A 146 -5.37 9.39 26.95
N LYS A 147 -6.50 9.07 26.29
CA LYS A 147 -6.61 7.95 25.38
C LYS A 147 -5.45 8.20 24.42
N LYS A 148 -4.44 7.33 24.46
CA LYS A 148 -3.35 7.34 23.48
C LYS A 148 -4.06 7.51 22.14
N LYS A 149 -3.95 8.69 21.51
CA LYS A 149 -4.55 8.93 20.19
C LYS A 149 -4.07 7.76 19.36
N LYS A 150 -5.01 6.88 19.01
CA LYS A 150 -4.64 5.56 18.50
C LYS A 150 -3.87 5.87 17.22
N VAL A 151 -2.72 5.23 16.99
CA VAL A 151 -1.87 5.45 15.82
C VAL A 151 -2.66 5.45 14.49
N ILE A 152 -3.81 4.79 14.52
CA ILE A 152 -4.89 4.68 13.52
C ILE A 152 -5.46 6.05 13.09
N ASP A 153 -5.57 7.03 14.00
CA ASP A 153 -6.22 8.33 13.73
C ASP A 153 -5.43 9.21 12.74
N ASN A 154 -4.18 8.86 12.41
CA ASN A 154 -3.36 9.53 11.40
C ASN A 154 -3.00 8.62 10.21
N LEU A 155 -3.56 7.41 10.16
CA LEU A 155 -3.26 6.42 9.13
C LEU A 155 -4.22 6.55 7.94
N SER A 156 -3.69 6.54 6.72
CA SER A 156 -4.49 6.41 5.49
C SER A 156 -5.03 4.98 5.35
N LEU A 157 -6.15 4.81 4.64
CA LEU A 157 -6.78 3.52 4.40
C LEU A 157 -5.83 2.49 3.80
N GLN A 158 -5.06 2.89 2.78
CA GLN A 158 -4.11 2.00 2.11
C GLN A 158 -3.05 1.50 3.09
N LYS A 159 -2.42 2.42 3.84
CA LYS A 159 -1.43 2.06 4.86
C LYS A 159 -2.01 1.18 5.97
N TYR A 160 -3.31 1.33 6.29
CA TYR A 160 -4.01 0.44 7.21
C TYR A 160 -4.14 -0.97 6.65
N MET A 161 -4.60 -1.11 5.41
CA MET A 161 -4.76 -2.41 4.75
C MET A 161 -3.43 -3.13 4.49
N ASP A 162 -2.36 -2.37 4.24
CA ASP A 162 -1.03 -2.94 4.04
C ASP A 162 -0.45 -3.50 5.35
N SER A 163 -0.70 -2.83 6.48
CA SER A 163 -0.08 -3.18 7.77
C SER A 163 -0.93 -4.07 8.67
N TYR A 164 -2.25 -4.09 8.50
CA TYR A 164 -3.19 -4.86 9.32
C TYR A 164 -4.03 -5.82 8.49
N THR A 165 -4.40 -6.95 9.09
CA THR A 165 -5.32 -7.94 8.50
C THR A 165 -6.36 -8.36 9.55
N SER A 166 -7.54 -8.79 9.12
CA SER A 166 -8.52 -9.40 10.00
C SER A 166 -8.09 -10.81 10.45
N GLU A 167 -8.62 -11.22 11.60
CA GLU A 167 -8.51 -12.57 12.15
C GLU A 167 -9.04 -13.62 11.16
N ASP A 168 -10.21 -13.38 10.56
CA ASP A 168 -10.81 -14.28 9.56
C ASP A 168 -9.91 -14.45 8.34
N ASN A 169 -9.31 -13.36 7.84
CA ASN A 169 -8.41 -13.45 6.69
C ASN A 169 -7.12 -14.19 7.05
N ALA A 170 -6.55 -13.96 8.23
CA ALA A 170 -5.39 -14.70 8.71
C ALA A 170 -5.69 -16.21 8.88
N SER A 171 -6.87 -16.54 9.41
CA SER A 171 -7.31 -17.93 9.56
C SER A 171 -7.50 -18.60 8.19
N PHE A 172 -8.16 -17.94 7.24
CA PHE A 172 -8.33 -18.46 5.89
C PHE A 172 -7.00 -18.78 5.21
N GLU A 173 -6.02 -17.90 5.36
CA GLU A 173 -4.67 -18.10 4.81
C GLU A 173 -3.99 -19.33 5.43
N GLU A 174 -4.09 -19.52 6.74
CA GLU A 174 -3.57 -20.72 7.42
C GLU A 174 -4.23 -22.00 6.88
N LEU A 175 -5.57 -22.00 6.74
CA LEU A 175 -6.30 -23.13 6.18
C LEU A 175 -5.90 -23.41 4.72
N ALA A 176 -5.69 -22.37 3.91
CA ALA A 176 -5.25 -22.51 2.54
C ALA A 176 -3.86 -23.17 2.46
N GLU A 177 -2.92 -22.76 3.32
CA GLU A 177 -1.60 -23.38 3.39
C GLU A 177 -1.67 -24.85 3.85
N ILE A 178 -2.49 -25.16 4.86
CA ILE A 178 -2.71 -26.54 5.31
C ILE A 178 -3.27 -27.39 4.16
N HIS A 179 -4.24 -26.86 3.42
CA HIS A 179 -4.82 -27.55 2.28
C HIS A 179 -3.78 -27.82 1.21
N GLN A 180 -2.98 -26.80 0.84
CA GLN A 180 -1.89 -26.95 -0.12
C GLN A 180 -0.87 -28.01 0.33
N ARG A 181 -0.42 -27.97 1.59
CA ARG A 181 0.50 -28.97 2.15
C ARG A 181 -0.09 -30.38 2.06
N ARG A 182 -1.37 -30.54 2.40
CA ARG A 182 -2.06 -31.83 2.31
C ARG A 182 -2.13 -32.35 0.87
N GLU A 183 -2.44 -31.49 -0.08
CA GLU A 183 -2.47 -31.85 -1.51
C GLU A 183 -1.07 -32.21 -2.04
N LEU A 184 -0.03 -31.49 -1.61
CA LEU A 184 1.36 -31.82 -1.94
C LEU A 184 1.76 -33.20 -1.40
N ILE A 185 1.37 -33.54 -0.17
CA ILE A 185 1.66 -34.84 0.44
C ILE A 185 0.92 -35.97 -0.29
N LYS A 186 -0.38 -35.79 -0.57
CA LYS A 186 -1.18 -36.79 -1.31
C LYS A 186 -0.61 -37.05 -2.70
N ASN A 187 -0.21 -35.98 -3.38
CA ASN A 187 0.30 -36.03 -4.74
C ASN A 187 1.83 -36.10 -4.79
N ALA A 188 2.50 -36.42 -3.68
CA ALA A 188 3.96 -36.47 -3.60
C ALA A 188 4.54 -37.42 -4.66
N TRP A 189 3.88 -38.55 -4.92
CA TRP A 189 4.28 -39.52 -5.94
C TRP A 189 4.37 -38.91 -7.35
N MET A 190 3.50 -37.94 -7.66
CA MET A 190 3.42 -37.28 -8.97
C MET A 190 4.61 -36.33 -9.17
N TYR A 191 4.97 -35.58 -8.12
CA TYR A 191 6.13 -34.69 -8.11
C TYR A 191 7.46 -35.46 -8.06
N ASP A 192 7.51 -36.55 -7.29
CA ASP A 192 8.68 -37.44 -7.28
C ASP A 192 8.94 -38.06 -8.67
N ALA A 193 7.88 -38.43 -9.38
CA ALA A 193 7.98 -38.92 -10.75
C ALA A 193 8.47 -37.83 -11.72
N GLU A 194 7.96 -36.59 -11.56
CA GLU A 194 8.44 -35.43 -12.32
C GLU A 194 9.94 -35.18 -12.11
N GLU A 195 10.38 -35.14 -10.85
CA GLU A 195 11.80 -34.95 -10.54
C GLU A 195 12.66 -36.07 -11.12
N LYS A 196 12.24 -37.33 -10.99
CA LYS A 196 12.99 -38.47 -11.53
C LYS A 196 13.08 -38.39 -13.05
N HIS A 197 11.97 -38.10 -13.73
CA HIS A 197 11.94 -37.92 -15.18
C HIS A 197 12.87 -36.78 -15.60
N ASN A 198 12.76 -35.60 -15.01
CA ASN A 198 13.57 -34.44 -15.36
C ASN A 198 15.05 -34.61 -15.00
N LYS A 199 15.37 -35.35 -13.93
CA LYS A 199 16.75 -35.75 -13.60
C LYS A 199 17.30 -36.77 -14.59
N GLN A 200 16.47 -37.65 -15.14
CA GLN A 200 16.84 -38.58 -16.22
C GLN A 200 16.89 -37.87 -17.58
N LEU A 201 16.16 -36.75 -17.72
CA LEU A 201 16.20 -35.79 -18.82
C LEU A 201 17.50 -34.96 -18.79
N VAL A 202 18.62 -35.62 -18.53
CA VAL A 202 19.92 -35.14 -19.00
C VAL A 202 19.88 -35.36 -20.49
N TYR A 203 19.56 -34.30 -21.22
CA TYR A 203 19.62 -34.33 -22.66
C TYR A 203 20.87 -35.07 -23.15
N ARG A 204 20.69 -35.77 -24.27
CA ARG A 204 21.69 -36.03 -25.32
C ARG A 204 22.40 -34.75 -25.83
N THR A 205 22.40 -33.67 -25.06
CA THR A 205 23.24 -32.48 -25.24
C THR A 205 24.62 -32.91 -24.82
N THR A 206 25.33 -33.50 -25.79
CA THR A 206 26.76 -33.31 -25.98
C THR A 206 27.41 -32.66 -24.77
N ARG A 207 27.83 -33.51 -23.81
CA ARG A 207 29.03 -33.18 -23.03
C ARG A 207 29.99 -32.66 -24.07
N ALA A 208 30.50 -31.43 -23.95
CA ALA A 208 31.49 -30.92 -24.90
C ALA A 208 32.69 -31.88 -24.81
N VAL A 209 32.69 -32.89 -25.68
CA VAL A 209 33.70 -33.94 -25.74
C VAL A 209 34.87 -33.27 -26.42
N LEU A 210 36.01 -33.22 -25.76
CA LEU A 210 37.25 -32.87 -26.45
C LEU A 210 37.49 -33.93 -27.52
N PRO A 211 37.94 -33.59 -28.74
CA PRO A 211 37.97 -34.51 -29.89
C PRO A 211 38.72 -35.84 -29.66
N ALA A 212 39.60 -35.90 -28.66
CA ALA A 212 40.29 -37.15 -28.25
C ALA A 212 39.37 -38.19 -27.58
N ASP A 213 38.25 -37.78 -26.98
CA ASP A 213 37.35 -38.64 -26.21
C ASP A 213 36.16 -39.18 -27.05
N GLU A 214 35.99 -38.72 -28.30
CA GLU A 214 34.89 -39.12 -29.18
C GLU A 214 34.90 -40.62 -29.50
N SER A 215 36.09 -41.18 -29.73
CA SER A 215 36.25 -42.62 -30.00
C SER A 215 35.97 -43.50 -28.78
N ALA A 216 36.29 -43.02 -27.57
CA ALA A 216 36.04 -43.74 -26.31
C ALA A 216 34.56 -43.72 -25.90
N ILE A 217 33.84 -42.65 -26.25
CA ILE A 217 32.40 -42.52 -25.99
C ILE A 217 31.59 -43.35 -26.99
N ALA A 218 32.00 -43.41 -28.26
CA ALA A 218 31.35 -44.24 -29.27
C ALA A 218 31.37 -45.75 -28.94
N ILE A 219 32.36 -46.22 -28.19
CA ILE A 219 32.43 -47.62 -27.70
C ILE A 219 31.49 -47.81 -26.50
N ARG A 220 31.47 -46.87 -25.55
CA ARG A 220 30.58 -46.89 -24.37
C ARG A 220 29.10 -46.75 -24.69
N ASP A 221 28.75 -46.06 -25.77
CA ASP A 221 27.37 -45.85 -26.19
C ASP A 221 26.77 -47.04 -26.94
N ARG A 222 27.57 -48.04 -27.34
CA ARG A 222 27.06 -49.32 -27.87
C ARG A 222 26.56 -50.27 -26.78
N GLU A 223 27.04 -50.13 -25.55
CA GLU A 223 26.66 -50.96 -24.40
C GLU A 223 25.47 -50.41 -23.61
N ARG A 224 25.11 -49.13 -23.79
CA ARG A 224 23.91 -48.56 -23.18
C ARG A 224 22.72 -48.73 -24.12
N GLU A 225 21.64 -49.34 -23.63
CA GLU A 225 20.36 -49.31 -24.32
C GLU A 225 19.99 -47.85 -24.62
N ARG A 226 20.04 -47.49 -25.90
CA ARG A 226 19.66 -46.16 -26.36
C ARG A 226 18.21 -45.94 -25.96
N PRO A 227 17.89 -44.93 -25.12
CA PRO A 227 16.50 -44.65 -24.77
C PRO A 227 15.70 -44.38 -26.05
N ASN A 228 14.56 -45.04 -26.21
CA ASN A 228 13.81 -45.05 -27.47
C ASN A 228 13.24 -43.68 -27.86
N ASP A 229 13.10 -42.74 -26.91
CA ASP A 229 12.43 -41.47 -27.16
C ASP A 229 13.40 -40.28 -27.07
N ILE A 230 13.31 -39.38 -28.05
CA ILE A 230 13.99 -38.08 -28.07
C ILE A 230 13.07 -37.12 -27.31
N ASP A 231 12.90 -37.32 -26.00
CA ASP A 231 12.13 -36.37 -25.22
C ASP A 231 13.03 -35.22 -24.77
N ASN A 232 12.87 -34.10 -25.47
CA ASN A 232 13.61 -32.87 -25.24
C ASN A 232 12.76 -31.85 -24.46
N TRP A 233 11.67 -32.26 -23.81
CA TRP A 233 10.80 -31.36 -23.05
C TRP A 233 10.88 -31.65 -21.56
N GLU A 234 10.98 -30.59 -20.76
CA GLU A 234 10.86 -30.71 -19.31
C GLU A 234 9.42 -31.12 -18.98
N TYR A 235 9.27 -32.27 -18.32
CA TYR A 235 7.97 -32.74 -17.87
C TYR A 235 7.54 -31.92 -16.66
N LYS A 236 6.25 -31.54 -16.61
CA LYS A 236 5.63 -30.90 -15.44
C LYS A 236 4.42 -31.72 -15.02
N ALA A 237 4.35 -32.10 -13.75
CA ALA A 237 3.24 -32.86 -13.21
C ALA A 237 1.90 -32.11 -13.34
N ARG A 238 1.92 -30.78 -13.13
CA ARG A 238 0.76 -29.91 -13.34
C ARG A 238 0.89 -29.16 -14.66
N ASN A 239 0.37 -29.77 -15.73
CA ASN A 239 0.37 -29.18 -17.07
C ASN A 239 -0.75 -28.12 -17.23
N PRO A 240 -0.48 -26.93 -17.82
CA PRO A 240 -1.50 -25.91 -18.13
C PRO A 240 -2.64 -26.36 -19.06
N VAL A 241 -2.50 -27.47 -19.79
CA VAL A 241 -3.60 -28.00 -20.64
C VAL A 241 -4.73 -28.61 -19.79
N LEU A 242 -4.37 -29.33 -18.73
CA LEU A 242 -5.32 -30.05 -17.87
C LEU A 242 -5.62 -29.30 -16.57
N PHE A 243 -4.66 -28.50 -16.10
CA PHE A 243 -4.77 -27.72 -14.87
C PHE A 243 -4.83 -26.24 -15.21
N HIS A 244 -5.45 -25.47 -14.31
CA HIS A 244 -5.47 -24.02 -14.44
C HIS A 244 -4.02 -23.51 -14.58
N PRO A 245 -3.74 -22.65 -15.58
CA PRO A 245 -2.40 -22.11 -15.76
C PRO A 245 -2.03 -21.35 -14.48
N GLU A 246 -0.83 -21.62 -13.98
CA GLU A 246 -0.26 -20.85 -12.87
C GLU A 246 -0.08 -19.40 -13.35
N ASP A 247 -0.41 -18.43 -12.49
CA ASP A 247 -0.27 -17.02 -12.81
C ASP A 247 1.21 -16.74 -13.15
N ALA A 248 1.44 -16.18 -14.33
CA ALA A 248 2.78 -15.81 -14.74
C ALA A 248 3.32 -14.77 -13.74
N PRO A 249 4.50 -15.01 -13.15
CA PRO A 249 5.02 -14.07 -12.19
C PRO A 249 5.43 -12.79 -12.91
N LEU A 250 5.07 -11.66 -12.33
CA LEU A 250 5.23 -10.36 -12.95
C LEU A 250 6.71 -10.11 -13.30
N THR A 251 6.96 -9.80 -14.57
CA THR A 251 8.32 -9.43 -15.00
C THR A 251 8.73 -8.09 -14.39
N VAL A 252 10.03 -7.83 -14.29
CA VAL A 252 10.54 -6.54 -13.78
C VAL A 252 9.97 -5.36 -14.58
N GLU A 253 9.82 -5.52 -15.89
CA GLU A 253 9.29 -4.50 -16.78
C GLU A 253 7.80 -4.23 -16.53
N GLU A 254 6.99 -5.29 -16.43
CA GLU A 254 5.56 -5.16 -16.10
C GLU A 254 5.35 -4.55 -14.72
N HIS A 255 6.19 -4.90 -13.74
CA HIS A 255 6.16 -4.30 -12.41
C HIS A 255 6.43 -2.80 -12.45
N ILE A 256 7.45 -2.37 -13.22
CA ILE A 256 7.75 -0.95 -13.41
C ILE A 256 6.58 -0.24 -14.13
N GLN A 257 5.97 -0.87 -15.13
CA GLN A 257 4.81 -0.32 -15.82
C GLN A 257 3.61 -0.14 -14.90
N ILE A 258 3.31 -1.13 -14.06
CA ILE A 258 2.23 -1.05 -13.07
C ILE A 258 2.51 0.05 -12.03
N MET A 259 3.76 0.15 -11.55
CA MET A 259 4.15 1.25 -10.67
C MET A 259 3.92 2.62 -11.33
N LYS A 260 4.33 2.76 -12.60
CA LYS A 260 4.14 3.99 -13.38
C LYS A 260 2.67 4.32 -13.63
N GLN A 261 1.82 3.31 -13.85
CA GLN A 261 0.37 3.51 -13.99
C GLN A 261 -0.30 3.91 -12.67
N ASN A 262 0.18 3.38 -11.54
CA ASN A 262 -0.33 3.70 -10.21
C ASN A 262 0.14 5.07 -9.69
N GLU A 263 1.17 5.68 -10.31
CA GLU A 263 1.56 7.04 -10.01
C GLU A 263 0.43 8.02 -10.38
N LYS A 264 -0.09 8.72 -9.39
CA LYS A 264 -1.11 9.76 -9.58
C LYS A 264 -0.46 10.98 -10.24
N ILE A 265 -0.52 11.05 -11.56
CA ILE A 265 -0.06 12.21 -12.32
C ILE A 265 -1.21 13.24 -12.38
N ILE A 266 -0.93 14.45 -11.91
CA ILE A 266 -1.85 15.57 -12.08
C ILE A 266 -1.68 16.12 -13.50
N ASN A 267 -2.76 16.14 -14.28
CA ASN A 267 -2.80 16.80 -15.59
C ASN A 267 -2.68 18.31 -15.40
N LYS A 268 -1.45 18.83 -15.45
CA LYS A 268 -1.14 20.25 -15.17
C LYS A 268 -1.87 21.19 -16.11
N GLU A 269 -1.98 20.84 -17.39
CA GLU A 269 -2.68 21.62 -18.42
C GLU A 269 -4.20 21.75 -18.15
N ALA A 270 -4.79 20.73 -17.52
CA ALA A 270 -6.21 20.74 -17.16
C ALA A 270 -6.48 21.46 -15.82
N THR A 271 -5.43 21.85 -15.09
CA THR A 271 -5.56 22.60 -13.84
C THR A 271 -5.23 24.07 -14.06
N ARG A 272 -6.06 24.99 -13.55
CA ARG A 272 -5.82 26.45 -13.60
C ARG A 272 -4.67 26.91 -12.68
N LEU A 273 -3.82 25.99 -12.20
CA LEU A 273 -2.74 26.24 -11.27
C LEU A 273 -1.50 26.69 -12.04
N ASN A 274 -1.12 27.95 -11.89
CA ASN A 274 0.07 28.49 -12.52
C ASN A 274 1.34 27.84 -11.93
N GLU A 275 2.27 27.43 -12.79
CA GLU A 275 3.50 26.71 -12.42
C GLU A 275 4.35 27.43 -11.34
N LYS A 276 4.26 28.76 -11.29
CA LYS A 276 5.01 29.60 -10.35
C LYS A 276 4.56 29.45 -8.89
N THR A 277 3.35 28.94 -8.63
CA THR A 277 2.80 28.84 -7.27
C THR A 277 3.25 27.57 -6.54
N ILE A 278 3.82 26.58 -7.25
CA ILE A 278 4.17 25.26 -6.71
C ILE A 278 5.70 25.09 -6.61
N GLN A 279 6.44 26.16 -6.29
CA GLN A 279 7.83 25.97 -5.87
C GLN A 279 7.83 25.27 -4.50
N GLN A 280 8.21 24.00 -4.49
CA GLN A 280 8.37 23.24 -3.25
C GLN A 280 9.35 23.96 -2.32
N PRO A 281 9.10 24.00 -0.99
CA PRO A 281 9.98 24.68 -0.04
C PRO A 281 11.41 24.12 0.04
N HIS A 282 11.70 22.99 -0.61
CA HIS A 282 13.03 22.35 -0.56
C HIS A 282 14.06 22.95 -1.54
N GLN A 283 13.65 23.67 -2.60
CA GLN A 283 14.59 24.17 -3.63
C GLN A 283 15.10 25.59 -3.39
N ALA A 284 14.54 26.32 -2.41
CA ALA A 284 14.95 27.70 -2.12
C ALA A 284 16.25 27.81 -1.30
N ALA A 285 16.74 26.72 -0.69
CA ALA A 285 17.85 26.77 0.27
C ALA A 285 19.27 26.76 -0.34
N PHE A 286 19.43 26.56 -1.66
CA PHE A 286 20.75 26.38 -2.29
C PHE A 286 21.21 27.53 -3.20
N LYS A 287 20.53 28.67 -3.17
CA LYS A 287 20.95 29.86 -3.91
C LYS A 287 21.18 31.01 -2.95
N HIS A 288 22.32 31.02 -2.26
CA HIS A 288 23.11 32.24 -2.00
C HIS A 288 24.54 31.86 -1.62
N ASP A 289 25.47 32.74 -1.98
CA ASP A 289 26.91 32.75 -1.69
C ASP A 289 27.87 31.97 -2.60
N LYS A 290 28.04 32.49 -3.83
CA LYS A 290 29.37 32.56 -4.48
C LYS A 290 29.52 33.87 -5.27
N THR A 291 29.89 34.94 -4.57
CA THR A 291 30.59 36.09 -5.17
C THR A 291 31.65 36.59 -4.18
N CYS A 292 32.79 35.93 -4.13
CA CYS A 292 34.03 36.55 -3.65
C CYS A 292 34.79 37.05 -4.90
N ASN A 293 34.76 38.35 -5.11
CA ASN A 293 35.62 39.05 -6.06
C ASN A 293 37.05 39.07 -5.48
N PHE A 294 38.01 38.55 -6.23
CA PHE A 294 39.42 38.88 -6.06
C PHE A 294 39.68 40.19 -6.81
N ALA A 295 40.18 41.18 -6.07
CA ALA A 295 40.96 42.30 -6.59
C ALA A 295 42.32 42.24 -5.87
#